data_AF-A0ABD5SDE5-F1
#
_entry.id   AF-A0ABD5SDE5-F1
#
_cell.length_a   1.000
_cell.length_b   1.000
_cell.length_c   1.000
_cell.angle_alpha   90.00
_cell.angle_beta   90.00
_cell.angle_gamma   90.00
#
_symmetry.space_group_name_H-M   'P 1'
#
loop_
_entity.id
_entity.type
_entity.pdbx_description
1 polymer ?
#
loop_
_entity_poly.entity_id
_entity_poly.type
_entity_poly.pdbx_seq_one_letter_code
_entity_poly.pdbx_strand_id
1 'polypeptide(L)' 'MSELPLEAYYDLTQVGELAVSPDGDRVAFTTTEYDERADESVGSLFVAPTDGSRDPHRLTRVDGAGSPAW' A
#
# COMPACT_ATOMS: atom_id res chain seq x y z
N MET A 1 -21.26 -21.24 -1.20
CA MET A 1 -20.23 -20.21 -1.40
C MET A 1 -20.86 -19.14 -2.27
N SER A 2 -20.95 -17.90 -1.81
CA SER A 2 -21.41 -16.79 -2.64
C SER A 2 -20.34 -16.47 -3.69
N GLU A 3 -20.77 -16.16 -4.90
CA GLU A 3 -19.88 -15.67 -5.96
C GLU A 3 -19.38 -14.27 -5.58
N LEU A 4 -18.09 -14.00 -5.79
CA LEU A 4 -17.51 -12.67 -5.63
C LEU A 4 -17.71 -11.89 -6.93
N PRO A 5 -18.27 -10.67 -6.89
CA PRO A 5 -18.37 -9.83 -8.07
C PRO A 5 -16.98 -9.44 -8.57
N LEU A 6 -16.79 -9.35 -9.88
CA LEU A 6 -15.51 -8.95 -10.48
C LEU A 6 -15.05 -7.57 -10.03
N GLU A 7 -16.00 -6.68 -9.77
CA GLU A 7 -15.79 -5.31 -9.31
C GLU A 7 -15.00 -5.25 -7.98
N ALA A 8 -15.15 -6.27 -7.12
CA ALA A 8 -14.43 -6.36 -5.86
C ALA A 8 -12.91 -6.55 -6.02
N TYR A 9 -12.44 -6.87 -7.24
CA TYR A 9 -11.01 -6.89 -7.54
C TYR A 9 -10.39 -5.50 -7.43
N TYR A 10 -11.11 -4.44 -7.82
CA TYR A 10 -10.59 -3.07 -7.79
C TYR A 10 -10.54 -2.48 -6.38
N ASP A 11 -11.29 -3.04 -5.43
CA ASP A 11 -11.20 -2.71 -4.00
C ASP A 11 -10.01 -3.37 -3.30
N LEU A 12 -9.30 -4.29 -3.97
CA LEU A 12 -8.16 -4.99 -3.40
C LEU A 12 -6.93 -4.08 -3.34
N THR A 13 -6.42 -3.87 -2.13
CA THR A 13 -5.08 -3.33 -1.92
C THR A 13 -4.14 -4.46 -1.49
N GLN A 14 -3.08 -4.69 -2.27
CA GLN A 14 -2.04 -5.64 -1.90
C GLN A 14 -0.89 -4.91 -1.21
N VAL A 15 -0.42 -5.44 -0.08
CA VAL A 15 0.78 -4.94 0.61
C VAL A 15 2.00 -5.70 0.08
N GLY A 16 3.05 -4.95 -0.26
CA GLY A 16 4.30 -5.46 -0.80
C GLY A 16 5.46 -5.42 0.19
N GLU A 17 6.57 -4.84 -0.24
CA GLU A 17 7.82 -4.74 0.52
C GLU A 17 7.65 -3.89 1.78
N LEU A 18 8.41 -4.24 2.83
CA LEU A 18 8.36 -3.61 4.15
C LEU A 18 9.77 -3.15 4.57
N ALA A 19 9.86 -1.98 5.20
CA ALA A 19 11.07 -1.50 5.85
C ALA A 19 10.71 -0.90 7.22
N VAL A 20 11.32 -1.40 8.30
CA VAL A 20 11.10 -0.92 9.67
C VAL A 20 12.18 0.08 10.05
N SER A 21 11.80 1.17 10.73
CA SER A 21 12.73 2.22 11.13
C SER A 21 13.78 1.68 12.11
N PRO A 22 14.98 2.29 12.18
CA PRO A 22 16.03 1.83 13.10
C PRO A 22 15.61 1.81 14.57
N ASP A 23 14.73 2.71 14.98
CA ASP A 23 14.14 2.78 16.33
C ASP A 23 12.92 1.86 16.52
N GLY A 24 12.38 1.29 15.43
CA GLY A 24 11.23 0.37 15.46
C GLY A 24 9.86 1.06 15.54
N ASP A 25 9.79 2.39 15.61
CA ASP A 25 8.53 3.12 15.84
C ASP A 25 7.72 3.36 14.55
N ARG A 26 8.28 3.06 13.38
CA ARG A 26 7.64 3.24 12.08
C ARG A 26 7.91 2.08 11.14
N VAL A 27 6.95 1.82 10.26
CA VAL A 27 7.09 0.92 9.12
C VAL A 27 6.75 1.68 7.84
N ALA A 28 7.65 1.62 6.87
CA ALA A 28 7.39 2.01 5.50
C ALA A 28 7.02 0.76 4.68
N PHE A 29 6.03 0.86 3.81
CA PHE A 29 5.57 -0.27 3.02
C PHE A 29 5.01 0.13 1.67
N THR A 30 5.20 -0.74 0.67
CA THR A 30 4.59 -0.53 -0.64
C THR A 30 3.19 -1.14 -0.70
N THR A 31 2.33 -0.52 -1.50
CA THR A 31 1.01 -1.06 -1.86
C THR A 31 0.88 -1.16 -3.37
N THR A 32 0.08 -2.11 -3.84
CA THR A 32 -0.45 -2.16 -5.19
C THR A 32 -1.97 -2.03 -5.12
N GLU A 33 -2.49 -0.97 -5.69
CA GLU A 33 -3.92 -0.68 -5.88
C GLU A 33 -4.26 -0.78 -7.37
N TYR A 34 -5.54 -0.80 -7.74
CA TYR A 34 -5.96 -0.91 -9.13
C TYR A 34 -6.88 0.26 -9.52
N ASP A 35 -6.52 0.98 -10.59
CA ASP A 35 -7.38 2.00 -11.18
C ASP A 35 -8.26 1.37 -12.27
N GLU A 36 -9.55 1.23 -11.98
CA GLU A 36 -10.55 0.66 -12.91
C GLU A 36 -10.66 1.45 -14.23
N ARG A 37 -10.52 2.78 -14.17
CA ARG A 37 -10.71 3.63 -15.36
C ARG A 37 -9.50 3.57 -16.29
N ALA A 38 -8.31 3.46 -15.72
CA ALA A 38 -7.06 3.37 -16.47
C ALA A 38 -6.70 1.93 -16.85
N ASP A 39 -7.28 0.92 -16.19
CA ASP A 39 -6.90 -0.49 -16.29
C ASP A 39 -5.42 -0.72 -15.94
N GLU A 40 -4.95 0.01 -14.92
CA GLU A 40 -3.55 0.02 -14.48
C GLU A 40 -3.42 -0.29 -13.00
N SER A 41 -2.30 -0.89 -12.61
CA SER A 41 -1.91 -1.08 -11.21
C SER A 41 -1.12 0.12 -10.72
N VAL A 42 -1.52 0.69 -9.59
CA VAL A 42 -0.88 1.86 -8.97
C VAL A 42 -0.03 1.41 -7.78
N GLY A 43 1.29 1.46 -7.97
CA GLY A 43 2.26 1.23 -6.90
C GLY A 43 2.45 2.48 -6.02
N SER A 44 2.33 2.36 -4.70
CA SER A 44 2.49 3.49 -3.78
C SER A 44 3.29 3.15 -2.53
N LEU A 45 3.86 4.18 -1.90
CA LEU A 45 4.61 4.06 -0.65
C LEU A 45 3.82 4.70 0.49
N PHE A 46 3.73 3.99 1.60
CA PHE A 46 3.12 4.45 2.84
C PHE A 46 4.09 4.37 4.00
N VAL A 47 3.82 5.15 5.04
CA VAL A 47 4.46 5.03 6.36
C VAL A 47 3.39 5.00 7.46
N ALA A 48 3.56 4.14 8.46
CA ALA A 48 2.66 4.04 9.61
C ALA A 48 3.43 3.84 10.93
N PRO A 49 2.89 4.28 12.08
CA PRO A 49 3.34 3.83 13.39
C PRO A 49 3.18 2.32 13.55
N THR A 50 4.20 1.65 14.10
CA THR A 50 4.17 0.20 14.36
C THR A 50 3.24 -0.19 15.50
N ASP A 51 2.88 0.77 16.36
CA ASP A 51 1.92 0.62 17.45
C ASP A 51 0.45 0.77 17.01
N GLY A 52 0.20 1.08 15.73
CA GLY A 52 -1.15 1.29 15.19
C GLY A 52 -1.84 2.56 15.70
N SER A 53 -1.10 3.48 16.31
CA SER A 53 -1.67 4.72 16.89
C SER A 53 -2.27 5.67 15.85
N ARG A 54 -1.94 5.51 14.57
CA ARG A 54 -2.47 6.30 13.45
C ARG A 54 -2.59 5.48 12.18
N ASP A 55 -3.50 5.90 11.32
CA ASP A 55 -3.64 5.37 9.97
C ASP A 55 -2.36 5.59 9.13
N PRO A 56 -2.09 4.71 8.16
CA PRO A 56 -0.97 4.88 7.23
C PRO A 56 -1.04 6.21 6.46
N HIS A 57 0.10 6.88 6.34
CA HIS A 57 0.26 8.08 5.56
C HIS A 57 0.91 7.76 4.21
N ARG A 58 0.25 8.10 3.11
CA ARG A 58 0.79 7.95 1.75
C ARG A 58 1.86 9.00 1.47
N LEU A 59 3.04 8.55 1.04
CA LEU A 59 4.19 9.41 0.70
C LEU A 59 4.24 9.75 -0.80
N THR A 60 3.73 8.88 -1.66
CA THR A 60 3.75 9.07 -3.11
C THR A 60 2.47 9.74 -3.62
N ARG A 61 2.61 10.55 -4.67
CA ARG A 61 1.50 11.16 -5.43
C ARG A 61 1.38 10.63 -6.85
N VAL A 62 2.39 9.88 -7.29
CA VAL A 62 2.48 9.22 -8.59
C VAL A 62 2.84 7.76 -8.35
N ASP A 63 2.65 6.95 -9.38
CA ASP A 63 2.94 5.52 -9.41
C ASP A 63 4.45 5.20 -9.41
N GLY A 64 4.78 3.91 -9.35
CA GLY A 64 6.15 3.42 -9.46
C GLY A 64 6.93 3.34 -8.13
N ALA A 65 6.25 3.38 -6.99
CA ALA A 65 6.90 3.18 -5.69
C ALA A 65 7.45 1.75 -5.56
N GLY A 66 8.69 1.61 -5.05
CA GLY A 66 9.36 0.33 -4.82
C GLY A 66 10.58 0.48 -3.93
N SER A 67 11.10 -0.64 -3.44
CA SER A 67 12.36 -0.73 -2.69
C SER A 67 12.47 0.22 -1.49
N PRO A 68 11.48 0.26 -0.57
CA PRO A 68 11.56 1.13 0.60
C PRO A 68 12.75 0.77 1.49
N ALA A 69 13.41 1.79 2.02
CA ALA A 69 14.48 1.68 3.01
C ALA A 69 14.47 2.89 3.95
N TRP A 70 15.03 2.74 5.14
CA TRP A 70 15.25 3.82 6.11
C TRP A 70 16.66 4.37 6.02
#